data_AF-A0A0L8GJN6-F1
#
_entry.id   AF-A0A0L8GJN6-F1
#
_cell.length_a   1.000
_cell.length_b   1.000
_cell.length_c   1.000
_cell.angle_alpha   90.00
_cell.angle_beta   90.00
_cell.angle_gamma   90.00
#
_symmetry.space_group_name_H-M   'P 1'
#
loop_
_entity.id
_entity.type
_entity.pdbx_description
1 polymer ?
#
loop_
_entity_poly.entity_id
_entity_poly.type
_entity_poly.pdbx_seq_one_letter_code
_entity_poly.pdbx_strand_id
1 'polypeptide(L)'
;SSNSTSLNCEYGLRLKVMVKDQSCKLPNSEEICSSNGNCVSNSTQLTYICQCCPGFEGKYCETYNPCYNNLCQNDGTCIPDPQNETNITCSCTQGK
;
A
#
# COMPACT_ATOMS: atom_id res chain seq x y z
N SER A 1 -26.51 -50.86 -27.61
CA SER A 1 -25.40 -50.25 -26.85
C SER A 1 -25.75 -48.80 -26.57
N SER A 2 -25.72 -48.42 -25.28
CA SER A 2 -25.68 -47.05 -24.70
C SER A 2 -26.70 -46.00 -25.19
N ASN A 3 -27.88 -45.99 -24.57
CA ASN A 3 -28.78 -44.83 -24.50
C ASN A 3 -28.14 -43.80 -23.55
N SER A 4 -27.57 -42.72 -24.09
CA SER A 4 -26.99 -41.64 -23.29
C SER A 4 -28.11 -40.69 -22.85
N THR A 5 -28.63 -40.87 -21.64
CA THR A 5 -29.53 -39.92 -21.00
C THR A 5 -28.73 -38.65 -20.69
N SER A 6 -28.93 -37.60 -21.49
CA SER A 6 -28.38 -36.28 -21.20
C SER A 6 -29.04 -35.75 -19.93
N LEU A 7 -28.31 -35.77 -18.81
CA LEU A 7 -28.75 -35.13 -17.58
C LEU A 7 -28.73 -33.60 -17.81
N ASN A 8 -29.91 -33.02 -18.01
CA ASN A 8 -30.09 -31.58 -18.02
C ASN A 8 -30.12 -31.08 -16.57
N CYS A 9 -29.18 -30.21 -16.22
CA CYS A 9 -29.22 -29.52 -14.93
C CYS A 9 -30.42 -28.58 -14.90
N GLU A 10 -31.36 -28.83 -14.00
CA GLU A 10 -32.56 -28.00 -13.81
C GLU A 10 -32.21 -26.62 -13.22
N TYR A 11 -31.17 -26.56 -12.37
CA TYR A 11 -30.56 -25.32 -11.89
C TYR A 11 -29.05 -25.49 -11.82
N GLY A 12 -28.30 -24.52 -12.36
CA GLY A 12 -26.84 -24.58 -12.37
C GLY A 12 -26.23 -23.20 -12.43
N LEU A 13 -25.35 -22.89 -11.48
CA LEU A 13 -24.61 -21.64 -11.47
C LEU A 13 -23.25 -21.87 -12.13
N ARG A 14 -23.05 -21.33 -13.34
CA ARG A 14 -21.76 -21.36 -14.02
C ARG A 14 -20.99 -20.08 -13.73
N LEU A 15 -20.17 -20.12 -12.68
CA LEU A 15 -19.26 -19.02 -12.35
C LEU A 15 -18.00 -19.12 -13.20
N LYS A 16 -17.71 -18.08 -13.98
CA LYS A 16 -16.41 -17.90 -14.63
C LYS A 16 -15.58 -16.94 -13.79
N VAL A 17 -14.89 -17.49 -12.79
CA VAL A 17 -13.98 -16.72 -11.93
C VAL A 17 -12.67 -16.51 -12.67
N MET A 18 -12.29 -15.25 -12.88
CA MET A 18 -10.96 -14.89 -13.39
C MET A 18 -10.13 -14.32 -12.26
N VAL A 19 -9.07 -15.03 -11.88
CA VAL A 19 -8.03 -14.49 -11.01
C VAL A 19 -7.11 -13.65 -11.90
N LYS A 20 -7.09 -12.34 -11.69
CA LYS A 20 -6.07 -11.48 -12.32
C LYS A 20 -4.76 -11.65 -11.57
N ASP A 21 -3.65 -11.68 -12.29
CA ASP A 21 -2.33 -11.72 -11.66
C ASP A 21 -2.18 -10.49 -10.75
N GLN A 22 -1.68 -10.74 -9.54
CA GLN A 22 -1.50 -9.73 -8.53
C GLN A 22 -0.21 -9.01 -8.89
N SER A 23 -0.26 -7.74 -9.29
CA SER A 23 0.92 -6.95 -9.70
C SER A 23 1.99 -6.77 -8.60
N CYS A 24 1.81 -7.38 -7.43
CA CYS A 24 2.77 -7.50 -6.32
C CYS A 24 3.79 -8.64 -6.51
N LYS A 25 3.99 -9.14 -7.73
CA LYS A 25 5.04 -10.10 -8.07
C LYS A 25 5.76 -9.63 -9.33
N LEU A 26 6.90 -8.99 -9.18
CA LEU A 26 7.83 -8.74 -10.27
C LEU A 26 8.83 -9.91 -10.34
N PRO A 27 9.35 -10.27 -11.54
CA PRO A 27 10.21 -11.44 -11.72
C PRO A 27 11.51 -11.41 -10.88
N ASN A 28 11.99 -10.22 -10.49
CA ASN A 28 13.28 -10.00 -9.81
C ASN A 28 13.20 -8.91 -8.70
N SER A 29 12.16 -8.90 -7.85
CA SER A 29 11.95 -7.78 -6.92
C SER A 29 12.40 -8.02 -5.48
N GLU A 30 13.58 -7.52 -5.12
CA GLU A 30 14.05 -7.50 -3.73
C GLU A 30 13.49 -6.32 -2.91
N GLU A 31 12.77 -5.37 -3.52
CA GLU A 31 12.37 -4.13 -2.81
C GLU A 31 11.01 -3.55 -3.25
N ILE A 32 9.96 -4.37 -3.30
CA ILE A 32 8.60 -3.80 -3.45
C ILE A 32 8.23 -3.07 -2.15
N CYS A 33 7.77 -1.83 -2.28
CA CYS A 33 7.44 -0.95 -1.15
C CYS A 33 8.63 -0.71 -0.18
N SER A 34 9.87 -0.75 -0.68
CA SER A 34 11.10 -0.45 0.08
C SER A 34 11.21 -1.22 1.41
N SER A 35 10.57 -2.38 1.53
CA SER A 35 10.39 -3.12 2.79
C SER A 35 9.69 -2.34 3.93
N ASN A 36 9.20 -1.13 3.65
CA ASN A 36 8.56 -0.22 4.59
C ASN A 36 7.05 -0.11 4.34
N GLY A 37 6.45 -1.11 3.71
CA GLY A 37 5.02 -1.14 3.44
C GLY A 37 4.53 -2.46 2.87
N ASN A 38 3.21 -2.62 2.84
CA ASN A 38 2.53 -3.76 2.24
C ASN A 38 2.09 -3.43 0.82
N CYS A 39 2.43 -4.30 -0.13
CA CYS A 39 1.90 -4.21 -1.48
C CYS A 39 0.45 -4.71 -1.50
N VAL A 40 -0.48 -3.85 -1.92
CA VAL A 40 -1.91 -4.20 -2.02
C VAL A 40 -2.40 -3.98 -3.44
N SER A 41 -3.19 -4.92 -3.94
CA SER A 41 -3.82 -4.80 -5.25
C SER A 41 -5.01 -3.85 -5.18
N ASN A 42 -5.03 -2.82 -6.02
CA ASN A 42 -6.19 -1.95 -6.11
C ASN A 42 -7.28 -2.67 -6.93
N SER A 43 -8.51 -2.77 -6.42
CA SER A 43 -9.60 -3.47 -7.13
C SER A 43 -10.18 -2.64 -8.28
N THR A 44 -9.99 -1.32 -8.28
CA THR A 44 -10.48 -0.42 -9.35
C THR A 44 -9.43 -0.07 -10.39
N GLN A 45 -8.15 -0.27 -10.07
CA GLN A 45 -7.02 -0.04 -10.98
C GLN A 45 -6.29 -1.36 -11.23
N LEU A 46 -5.86 -1.64 -12.46
CA LEU A 46 -5.06 -2.85 -12.78
C LEU A 46 -3.61 -2.76 -12.24
N THR A 47 -3.40 -2.10 -11.10
CA THR A 47 -2.09 -1.76 -10.54
C THR A 47 -2.02 -2.15 -9.07
N TYR A 48 -0.81 -2.26 -8.55
CA TYR A 48 -0.57 -2.31 -7.11
C TYR A 48 -0.37 -0.90 -6.54
N ILE A 49 -0.55 -0.77 -5.23
CA ILE A 49 -0.16 0.39 -4.43
C ILE A 49 0.58 -0.09 -3.18
N CYS A 50 1.43 0.75 -2.61
CA CYS A 50 2.10 0.47 -1.34
C CYS A 50 1.32 1.11 -0.20
N GLN A 51 0.96 0.30 0.79
CA GLN A 51 0.42 0.75 2.07
C GLN A 51 1.59 0.86 3.05
N CYS A 52 2.09 2.07 3.26
CA CYS A 52 3.29 2.30 4.08
C CYS A 52 3.08 2.02 5.56
N CYS A 53 4.15 1.53 6.19
CA CYS A 53 4.27 1.44 7.63
C CYS A 53 4.23 2.85 8.26
N PRO A 54 3.81 2.97 9.54
CA PRO A 54 3.96 4.17 10.35
C PRO A 54 5.31 4.88 10.14
N GLY A 55 5.25 6.17 9.79
CA GLY A 55 6.43 7.01 9.59
C GLY A 55 7.11 6.89 8.24
N PHE A 56 6.59 6.09 7.31
CA PHE A 56 7.08 6.04 5.94
C PHE A 56 6.05 6.57 4.94
N GLU A 57 6.56 7.23 3.90
CA GLU A 57 5.79 7.92 2.88
C GLU A 57 6.45 7.72 1.50
N GLY A 58 5.75 8.16 0.45
CA GLY A 58 6.18 7.97 -0.94
C GLY A 58 5.38 6.89 -1.66
N LYS A 59 5.62 6.75 -2.97
CA LYS A 59 4.88 5.78 -3.80
C LYS A 59 5.24 4.33 -3.44
N TYR A 60 6.47 4.15 -2.98
CA TYR A 60 7.07 2.87 -2.61
C TYR A 60 7.52 2.87 -1.16
N CYS A 61 7.04 3.79 -0.31
CA CYS A 61 7.45 3.89 1.10
C CYS A 61 8.97 4.09 1.27
N GLU A 62 9.56 4.79 0.30
CA GLU A 62 10.99 5.04 0.19
C GLU A 62 11.48 6.17 1.11
N THR A 63 10.57 7.00 1.63
CA THR A 63 10.91 8.19 2.41
C THR A 63 10.44 8.01 3.86
N TYR A 64 11.36 8.17 4.81
CA TYR A 64 10.99 8.28 6.22
C TYR A 64 10.55 9.72 6.53
N ASN A 65 9.44 9.88 7.24
CA ASN A 65 8.97 11.16 7.75
C ASN A 65 9.54 11.39 9.17
N PRO A 66 10.55 12.26 9.34
CA PRO A 66 11.16 12.50 10.65
C PRO A 66 10.22 13.23 11.63
N CYS A 67 9.11 13.80 11.14
CA CYS A 67 8.08 14.41 11.96
C CYS A 67 6.95 13.47 12.38
N TYR A 68 7.00 12.18 12.01
CA TYR A 68 5.92 11.21 12.30
C TYR A 68 5.49 11.17 13.78
N ASN A 69 6.46 11.17 14.69
CA ASN A 69 6.19 11.11 16.14
C ASN A 69 6.06 12.49 16.81
N ASN A 70 6.09 13.59 16.04
CA ASN A 70 6.19 14.96 16.53
C ASN A 70 7.11 15.13 17.77
N LEU A 71 8.39 15.31 17.52
CA LEU A 71 9.38 15.46 18.59
C LEU A 71 9.40 16.88 19.21
N CYS A 72 8.52 17.79 18.76
CA CYS A 72 8.48 19.15 19.26
C CYS A 72 7.73 19.23 20.59
N GLN A 73 8.30 19.99 21.54
CA GLN A 73 7.67 20.24 22.84
C GLN A 73 6.51 21.23 22.71
N ASN A 74 5.62 21.24 23.72
CA ASN A 74 4.52 22.20 23.87
C ASN A 74 3.62 22.31 22.62
N ASP A 75 3.31 21.18 21.99
CA ASP A 75 2.49 21.12 20.76
C ASP A 75 3.05 21.95 19.60
N GLY A 76 4.38 22.12 19.56
CA GLY A 76 5.06 22.78 18.44
C GLY A 76 4.82 22.05 17.11
N THR A 77 4.82 22.82 16.03
CA THR A 77 4.70 22.29 14.66
C THR A 77 6.05 21.76 14.21
N CYS A 78 6.13 20.46 13.92
CA CYS A 78 7.33 19.84 13.33
C CYS A 78 7.40 20.12 11.82
N ILE A 79 8.58 20.54 11.37
CA ILE A 79 8.88 20.83 9.96
C ILE A 79 10.13 20.01 9.57
N PRO A 80 10.03 19.08 8.61
CA PRO A 80 11.19 18.31 8.14
C PRO A 80 12.15 19.18 7.32
N ASP A 81 13.45 18.92 7.42
CA ASP A 81 14.47 19.59 6.61
C ASP A 81 14.56 18.94 5.21
N PRO A 82 14.33 19.70 4.11
CA PRO A 82 14.40 19.14 2.76
C PRO A 82 15.80 18.70 2.32
N GLN A 83 16.87 19.12 3.01
CA GLN A 83 18.25 18.72 2.70
C GLN A 83 18.77 17.58 3.58
N ASN A 84 18.05 17.22 4.65
CA ASN A 84 18.46 16.19 5.58
C ASN A 84 17.25 15.42 6.11
N GLU A 85 17.13 14.17 5.68
CA GLU A 85 16.04 13.23 5.98
C GLU A 85 15.84 12.93 7.47
N THR A 86 16.79 13.33 8.32
CA THR A 86 16.74 13.12 9.78
C THR A 86 16.57 14.41 10.59
N ASN A 87 16.83 15.57 9.99
CA ASN A 87 16.72 16.85 10.68
C ASN A 87 15.27 17.35 10.70
N ILE A 88 14.90 17.95 11.82
CA ILE A 88 13.61 18.63 11.99
C ILE A 88 13.80 20.01 12.58
N THR A 89 12.88 20.91 12.26
CA THR A 89 12.74 22.23 12.88
C THR A 89 11.39 22.33 13.57
N CYS A 90 11.38 22.80 14.81
CA CYS A 90 10.15 23.05 15.55
C CYS A 90 9.74 24.52 15.43
N SER A 91 8.53 24.77 14.97
CA SER A 91 7.92 26.10 14.97
C SER A 91 6.90 26.19 16.11
N CYS A 92 7.09 27.14 17.01
CA CYS A 92 6.11 27.42 18.06
C CYS A 92 4.97 28.26 17.48
N THR A 93 3.73 27.82 17.65
CA THR A 93 2.58 28.72 17.42
C THR A 93 2.65 29.82 18.47
N GLN A 94 2.85 31.08 18.06
CA GLN A 94 2.82 32.21 18.99
C GLN A 94 1.53 32.16 19.82
N GLY A 95 1.65 31.96 21.15
CA GLY A 95 0.53 32.12 22.07
C GLY A 95 0.27 31.02 23.11
N LYS A 96 1.18 30.06 23.36
CA LYS A 96 1.13 29.20 24.55
C LYS A 96 2.50 29.03 25.18
#